data_AF-A0A7X2P248-F1
#
_entry.id   AF-A0A7X2P248-F1
#
_cell.length_a   1.000
_cell.length_b   1.000
_cell.length_c   1.000
_cell.angle_alpha   90.00
_cell.angle_beta   90.00
_cell.angle_gamma   90.00
#
_symmetry.space_group_name_H-M   'P 1'
#
loop_
_entity.id
_entity.type
_entity.pdbx_description
1 polymer ?
#
loop_
_entity_poly.entity_id
_entity_poly.type
_entity_poly.pdbx_seq_one_letter_code
_entity_poly.pdbx_strand_id
1 'polypeptide(L)'
;MNGSLVLDEVKDLWKDQVVDEFAKGSYCSELYEEVYQAKVSLCNRLGVQEDSDIETVISNLLLIGKHLSMKMFDYGMEEERKQEKKHI
;
A
#
# COMPACT_ATOMS: atom_id res chain seq x y z
N MET A 1 10.63 9.97 -8.99
CA MET A 1 10.17 10.37 -7.65
C MET A 1 10.49 9.21 -6.73
N ASN A 2 11.59 9.26 -5.98
CA ASN A 2 12.02 8.19 -5.08
C ASN A 2 11.21 8.31 -3.79
N GLY A 3 10.13 7.55 -3.65
CA GLY A 3 9.24 7.52 -2.48
C GLY A 3 9.88 7.01 -1.18
N SER A 4 11.15 7.31 -0.94
CA SER A 4 11.83 7.06 0.32
C SER A 4 11.34 8.11 1.32
N LEU A 5 10.44 7.70 2.21
CA LEU A 5 10.25 8.37 3.48
C LEU A 5 11.54 8.17 4.29
N VAL A 6 12.20 9.25 4.69
CA VAL A 6 13.38 9.20 5.56
C VAL A 6 12.89 8.91 6.97
N LEU A 7 12.85 7.61 7.31
CA LEU A 7 12.34 7.11 8.60
C LEU A 7 13.08 7.68 9.81
N ASP A 8 14.29 8.21 9.64
CA ASP A 8 15.12 8.74 10.74
C ASP A 8 14.71 10.10 11.28
N GLU A 9 13.84 10.83 10.57
CA GLU A 9 13.33 12.13 11.03
C GLU A 9 12.01 12.02 11.81
N VAL A 10 11.34 10.86 11.77
CA VAL A 10 10.06 10.65 12.46
C VAL A 10 10.33 10.18 13.90
N LYS A 11 10.17 11.09 14.87
CA LYS A 11 10.11 10.76 16.31
C LYS A 11 8.75 10.14 16.64
N ASP A 12 8.47 8.95 16.11
CA ASP A 12 7.23 8.22 16.39
C ASP A 12 7.46 7.09 17.39
N LEU A 13 6.60 7.01 18.41
CA LEU A 13 6.58 5.92 19.40
C LEU A 13 6.32 4.54 18.77
N TRP A 14 5.81 4.54 17.54
CA TRP A 14 5.42 3.35 16.78
C TRP A 14 6.44 2.96 15.72
N LYS A 15 7.59 3.66 15.60
CA LYS A 15 8.60 3.39 14.56
C LYS A 15 9.08 1.94 14.57
N ASP A 16 9.20 1.33 15.74
CA ASP A 16 9.61 -0.07 15.90
C ASP A 16 8.44 -1.08 15.78
N GLN A 17 7.20 -0.60 15.73
CA GLN A 17 5.99 -1.43 15.63
C GLN A 17 5.43 -1.49 14.21
N VAL A 18 5.73 -0.49 13.37
CA VAL A 18 5.33 -0.48 11.96
C VAL A 18 6.28 -1.39 11.17
N VAL A 19 5.74 -2.50 10.68
CA VAL A 19 6.47 -3.46 9.84
C VAL A 19 6.45 -2.96 8.39
N ASP A 20 7.59 -3.10 7.70
CA ASP A 20 7.63 -2.91 6.24
C ASP A 20 6.96 -4.12 5.56
N GLU A 21 5.68 -3.96 5.23
CA GLU A 21 4.89 -4.98 4.56
C GLU A 21 5.38 -5.29 3.14
N PHE A 22 6.31 -4.52 2.56
CA PHE A 22 6.92 -4.78 1.25
C PHE A 22 8.37 -5.26 1.35
N ALA A 23 8.87 -5.51 2.56
CA ALA A 23 10.16 -6.14 2.75
C ALA A 23 10.21 -7.49 2.02
N LYS A 24 11.37 -7.84 1.44
CA LYS A 24 11.52 -9.07 0.64
C LYS A 24 11.04 -10.30 1.40
N GLY A 25 10.10 -11.04 0.79
CA GLY A 25 9.52 -12.26 1.36
C GLY A 25 8.35 -12.03 2.33
N SER A 26 7.89 -10.78 2.47
CA SER A 26 6.62 -10.49 3.12
C SER A 26 5.44 -10.86 2.22
N TYR A 27 4.25 -10.89 2.81
CA TYR A 27 3.01 -11.17 2.09
C TYR A 27 2.76 -10.20 0.92
N CYS A 28 2.89 -8.88 1.13
CA CYS A 28 2.69 -7.93 0.02
C CYS A 28 3.84 -7.98 -0.98
N SER A 29 5.07 -8.31 -0.57
CA SER A 29 6.19 -8.52 -1.50
C SER A 29 5.92 -9.70 -2.44
N GLU A 30 5.40 -10.82 -1.93
CA GLU A 30 5.09 -12.01 -2.73
C GLU A 30 3.95 -11.74 -3.71
N LEU A 31 2.84 -11.15 -3.23
CA LEU A 31 1.72 -10.80 -4.10
C LEU A 31 2.08 -9.77 -5.17
N TYR A 32 2.93 -8.80 -4.84
CA TYR A 32 3.40 -7.81 -5.81
C TYR A 32 4.23 -8.46 -6.91
N GLU A 33 5.10 -9.41 -6.55
CA GLU A 33 5.86 -10.20 -7.52
C GLU A 33 4.93 -11.02 -8.43
N GLU A 34 3.89 -11.65 -7.88
CA GLU A 34 2.90 -12.38 -8.69
C GLU A 34 2.18 -11.47 -9.70
N VAL A 35 1.76 -10.27 -9.29
CA VAL A 35 1.16 -9.27 -10.18
C VAL A 35 2.14 -8.86 -11.27
N TYR A 36 3.41 -8.62 -10.91
CA TYR A 36 4.45 -8.26 -11.86
C TYR A 36 4.69 -9.38 -12.90
N GLN A 37 4.81 -10.63 -12.46
CA GLN A 37 4.99 -11.78 -13.35
C GLN A 37 3.77 -11.99 -14.26
N ALA A 38 2.55 -11.77 -13.75
CA ALA A 38 1.35 -11.81 -14.56
C ALA A 38 1.33 -10.71 -15.64
N LYS A 39 1.73 -9.47 -15.30
CA LYS A 39 1.89 -8.37 -16.26
C LYS A 39 2.88 -8.76 -17.37
N VAL A 40 4.08 -9.23 -16.99
CA VAL A 40 5.14 -9.61 -17.94
C VAL A 40 4.67 -10.73 -18.87
N SER A 41 4.06 -11.78 -18.31
CA SER A 41 3.52 -12.91 -19.07
C SER A 41 2.46 -12.46 -20.09
N LEU A 42 1.57 -11.55 -19.70
CA LEU A 42 0.54 -11.01 -20.59
C LEU A 42 1.13 -10.13 -21.69
N CYS A 43 2.04 -9.22 -21.36
CA CYS A 43 2.73 -8.37 -22.34
C CYS A 43 3.49 -9.21 -23.38
N ASN A 44 4.19 -10.26 -22.93
CA ASN A 44 4.87 -11.22 -23.82
C ASN A 44 3.90 -11.92 -24.79
N ARG A 45 2.73 -12.34 -24.30
CA ARG A 45 1.68 -12.96 -25.15
C ARG A 45 1.09 -11.99 -26.17
N LEU A 46 1.05 -10.70 -25.84
CA LEU A 46 0.56 -9.63 -26.72
C LEU A 46 1.66 -9.09 -27.66
N GLY A 47 2.92 -9.47 -27.46
CA GLY A 47 4.05 -8.96 -28.24
C GLY A 47 4.36 -7.48 -27.98
N VAL A 48 3.94 -6.95 -26.83
CA VAL A 48 4.19 -5.56 -26.40
C VAL A 48 5.09 -5.56 -25.17
N GLN A 49 5.76 -4.44 -24.91
CA GLN A 49 6.55 -4.27 -23.69
C GLN A 49 5.67 -3.83 -22.51
N GLU A 50 4.67 -2.99 -22.78
CA GLU A 50 3.70 -2.48 -21.82
C GLU A 50 2.33 -2.41 -22.47
N ASP A 51 1.29 -2.54 -21.65
CA ASP A 51 -0.11 -2.44 -22.05
C ASP A 51 -0.80 -1.40 -21.16
N SER A 52 -1.42 -0.40 -21.79
CA SER A 52 -2.03 0.73 -21.08
C SER A 52 -3.21 0.34 -20.21
N ASP A 53 -3.96 -0.70 -20.61
CA ASP A 53 -5.15 -1.12 -19.89
C ASP A 53 -4.75 -1.87 -18.62
N ILE A 54 -3.71 -2.72 -18.69
CA ILE A 54 -3.13 -3.37 -17.51
C ILE A 54 -2.59 -2.34 -16.52
N GLU A 55 -1.82 -1.35 -16.99
CA GLU A 55 -1.29 -0.29 -16.14
C GLU A 55 -2.39 0.53 -15.48
N THR A 56 -3.47 0.80 -16.23
CA THR A 56 -4.65 1.49 -15.72
C THR A 56 -5.33 0.67 -14.62
N VAL A 57 -5.49 -0.64 -14.81
CA VAL A 57 -6.09 -1.54 -13.80
C VAL A 57 -5.23 -1.57 -12.53
N ILE A 58 -3.93 -1.81 -12.64
CA ILE A 58 -3.01 -1.87 -11.49
C ILE A 58 -3.02 -0.54 -10.73
N SER A 59 -2.86 0.58 -11.45
CA SER A 59 -2.84 1.91 -10.86
C SER A 59 -4.14 2.23 -10.12
N ASN A 60 -5.29 1.96 -10.74
CA ASN A 60 -6.59 2.25 -10.12
C ASN A 60 -6.85 1.36 -8.90
N LEU A 61 -6.47 0.08 -8.93
CA LEU A 61 -6.60 -0.80 -7.76
C LEU A 61 -5.73 -0.34 -6.59
N LEU A 62 -4.49 0.11 -6.85
CA LEU A 62 -3.63 0.70 -5.82
C LEU A 62 -4.22 2.00 -5.24
N LEU A 63 -4.80 2.85 -6.08
CA LEU A 63 -5.46 4.08 -5.63
C LEU A 63 -6.72 3.80 -4.79
N ILE A 64 -7.53 2.82 -5.19
CA ILE A 64 -8.69 2.35 -4.42
C ILE A 64 -8.23 1.82 -3.06
N GLY A 65 -7.21 0.96 -3.03
CA GLY A 65 -6.63 0.42 -1.80
C GLY A 65 -6.18 1.54 -0.86
N LYS A 66 -5.40 2.51 -1.37
CA LYS A 66 -4.99 3.70 -0.62
C LYS A 66 -6.18 4.47 -0.06
N HIS A 67 -7.21 4.73 -0.87
CA HIS A 67 -8.39 5.46 -0.41
C HIS A 67 -9.08 4.74 0.75
N LEU A 68 -9.30 3.42 0.62
CA LEU A 68 -9.91 2.61 1.67
C LEU A 68 -9.07 2.59 2.95
N SER A 69 -7.75 2.39 2.84
CA SER A 69 -6.84 2.42 4.00
C SER A 69 -6.88 3.76 4.74
N MET A 70 -6.89 4.88 4.02
CA MET A 70 -7.02 6.20 4.64
C MET A 70 -8.38 6.38 5.35
N LYS A 71 -9.48 5.89 4.74
CA LYS A 71 -10.79 5.91 5.39
C LYS A 71 -10.83 5.06 6.67
N MET A 72 -10.19 3.89 6.66
CA MET A 72 -10.08 3.04 7.85
C MET A 72 -9.29 3.72 8.96
N PHE A 73 -8.21 4.42 8.62
CA PHE A 73 -7.44 5.23 9.57
C PHE A 73 -8.31 6.36 10.16
N ASP A 74 -9.01 7.12 9.32
CA ASP A 74 -9.92 8.18 9.78
C ASP A 74 -10.97 7.64 10.77
N TYR A 75 -11.55 6.47 10.48
CA TYR A 75 -12.53 5.84 11.35
C TYR A 75 -11.91 5.39 12.68
N GLY A 76 -10.70 4.83 12.66
CA GLY A 76 -9.97 4.48 13.88
C GLY A 76 -9.73 5.68 14.78
N MET A 77 -9.26 6.79 14.22
CA MET A 77 -9.03 8.05 14.95
C MET A 77 -10.32 8.61 15.55
N GLU A 78 -11.44 8.51 14.84
CA GLU A 78 -12.73 9.00 15.35
C GLU A 78 -13.26 8.11 16.50
N GLU A 79 -13.08 6.79 16.42
CA GLU A 79 -13.47 5.89 17.50
C GLU A 79 -12.63 6.12 18.77
N GLU A 80 -11.33 6.36 18.64
CA GLU A 80 -10.46 6.72 19.78
C GLU A 80 -10.97 7.99 20.50
N ARG A 81 -11.23 9.06 19.75
CA ARG A 81 -11.78 10.31 20.30
C ARG A 81 -13.13 10.14 21.00
N LYS A 82 -13.97 9.22 20.52
CA LYS A 82 -15.25 8.90 21.19
C LYS A 82 -15.03 8.20 22.53
N GLN A 83 -14.00 7.36 22.64
CA GLN A 83 -13.70 6.68 23.91
C GLN A 83 -13.14 7.63 24.96
N GLU A 84 -12.29 8.59 24.57
CA GLU A 84 -11.77 9.63 25.46
C GLU A 84 -12.89 10.48 26.07
N LYS A 85 -13.88 10.88 25.26
CA LYS A 85 -15.04 11.68 25.73
C LYS A 85 -15.99 10.92 26.66
N LYS A 86 -15.95 9.59 26.69
CA LYS A 86 -16.77 8.76 27.60
C LYS A 86 -16.15 8.58 28.98
N HIS A 87 -14.85 8.89 29.14
CA HIS A 87 -14.11 8.73 30.40
C HIS A 87 -13.90 10.07 31.15
N ILE A 88 -14.57 11.14 30.70
CA ILE A 88 -14.67 12.46 31.34
C ILE A 88 -16.12 12.63 31.81
#